data_AF-A0A946P6I5-F1
#
_entry.id   AF-A0A946P6I5-F1
#
_cell.length_a   1.000
_cell.length_b   1.000
_cell.length_c   1.000
_cell.angle_alpha   90.00
_cell.angle_beta   90.00
_cell.angle_gamma   90.00
#
_symmetry.space_group_name_H-M   'P 1'
#
loop_
_entity.id
_entity.type
_entity.pdbx_description
1 polymer ?
#
loop_
_entity_poly.entity_id
_entity_poly.type
_entity_poly.pdbx_seq_one_letter_code
_entity_poly.pdbx_strand_id
1 'polypeptide(L)'
;MIGYATIGTKDMQKAKAFWSGVLASKGASVLMDIGRIAFIGSGMDQPMLAVCVPYDESDPNPGNGNMLALPAETREEVDALYAKAIELGATDEGEPGERMP
;
A
#
# COMPACT_ATOMS: atom_id res chain seq x y z
N MET A 1 18.29 -3.78 -0.60
CA MET A 1 17.37 -3.51 0.52
C MET A 1 16.55 -2.29 0.14
N ILE A 2 15.22 -2.42 0.06
CA ILE A 2 14.32 -1.31 -0.32
C ILE A 2 14.01 -0.51 0.93
N GLY A 3 14.26 0.81 0.92
CA GLY A 3 13.87 1.70 2.02
C GLY A 3 12.36 1.95 2.03
N TYR A 4 11.81 2.36 0.89
CA TYR A 4 10.37 2.50 0.71
C TYR A 4 9.97 2.48 -0.77
N ALA A 5 8.72 2.14 -1.04
CA ALA A 5 8.06 2.35 -2.34
C ALA A 5 7.03 3.49 -2.23
N THR A 6 6.87 4.31 -3.26
CA THR A 6 5.97 5.48 -3.21
C THR A 6 4.80 5.33 -4.17
N ILE A 7 3.59 5.64 -3.71
CA ILE A 7 2.35 5.64 -4.48
C ILE A 7 1.73 7.04 -4.45
N GLY A 8 1.47 7.61 -5.63
CA GLY A 8 0.78 8.90 -5.76
C GLY A 8 -0.72 8.80 -5.43
N THR A 9 -1.27 9.82 -4.78
CA THR A 9 -2.69 9.96 -4.48
C THR A 9 -3.13 11.44 -4.58
N LYS A 10 -4.42 11.68 -4.82
CA LYS A 10 -5.04 13.01 -4.64
C LYS A 10 -5.64 13.20 -3.25
N ASP A 11 -5.90 12.10 -2.54
CA ASP A 11 -6.52 12.11 -1.23
C ASP A 11 -5.62 11.39 -0.23
N MET A 12 -4.86 12.19 0.53
CA MET A 12 -3.94 11.71 1.55
C MET A 12 -4.67 11.05 2.73
N GLN A 13 -5.86 11.53 3.09
CA GLN A 13 -6.60 10.97 4.21
C GLN A 13 -7.09 9.57 3.86
N LYS A 14 -7.73 9.43 2.69
CA LYS A 14 -8.18 8.14 2.18
C LYS A 14 -7.02 7.17 1.97
N ALA A 15 -5.90 7.63 1.39
CA ALA A 15 -4.75 6.77 1.14
C ALA A 15 -4.10 6.26 2.43
N LYS A 16 -3.91 7.11 3.44
CA LYS A 16 -3.37 6.70 4.75
C LYS A 16 -4.29 5.68 5.44
N ALA A 17 -5.59 5.95 5.45
CA ALA A 17 -6.59 5.05 6.05
C ALA A 17 -6.62 3.69 5.33
N PHE A 18 -6.60 3.70 3.99
CA PHE A 18 -6.58 2.49 3.18
C PHE A 18 -5.34 1.64 3.48
N TRP A 19 -4.13 2.17 3.29
CA TRP A 19 -2.91 1.36 3.41
C TRP A 19 -2.60 0.95 4.85
N SER A 20 -2.87 1.80 5.83
CA SER A 20 -2.73 1.41 7.24
C SER A 20 -3.78 0.35 7.61
N GLY A 21 -4.98 0.42 7.05
CA GLY A 21 -6.05 -0.56 7.27
C GLY A 21 -5.76 -1.92 6.64
N VAL A 22 -5.29 -1.94 5.39
CA VAL A 22 -4.87 -3.18 4.68
C VAL A 22 -3.74 -3.86 5.43
N LEU A 23 -2.74 -3.10 5.89
CA LEU A 23 -1.54 -3.66 6.52
C LEU A 23 -1.59 -3.71 8.05
N ALA A 24 -2.75 -3.44 8.65
CA ALA A 24 -2.92 -3.43 10.11
C ALA A 24 -2.56 -4.78 10.75
N SER A 25 -2.91 -5.89 10.10
CA SER A 25 -2.56 -7.25 10.58
C SER A 25 -1.05 -7.51 10.61
N LYS A 26 -0.28 -6.75 9.81
CA LYS A 26 1.18 -6.76 9.79
C LYS A 26 1.81 -5.74 10.74
N GLY A 27 1.01 -5.15 11.63
CA GLY A 27 1.45 -4.13 12.58
C GLY A 27 1.75 -2.79 11.93
N ALA A 28 1.33 -2.56 10.67
CA ALA A 28 1.62 -1.31 10.00
C ALA A 28 0.72 -0.17 10.50
N SER A 29 1.31 1.01 10.61
CA SER A 29 0.61 2.27 10.89
C SER A 29 1.33 3.43 10.20
N VAL A 30 0.76 4.63 10.27
CA VAL A 30 1.47 5.84 9.82
C VAL A 30 2.61 6.12 10.79
N LEU A 31 3.85 5.89 10.35
CA LEU A 31 5.05 6.10 11.14
C LEU A 31 5.53 7.56 11.09
N MET A 32 5.32 8.20 9.94
CA MET A 32 5.70 9.59 9.72
C MET A 32 4.72 10.23 8.73
N ASP A 33 4.29 11.45 9.03
CA ASP A 33 3.45 12.26 8.15
C ASP A 33 4.03 13.67 8.10
N ILE A 34 4.45 14.10 6.91
CA ILE A 34 5.00 15.45 6.67
C ILE A 34 4.12 16.25 5.70
N GLY A 35 2.82 15.95 5.68
CA GLY A 35 1.81 16.65 4.88
C GLY A 35 1.71 16.14 3.46
N ARG A 36 2.71 16.42 2.62
CA ARG A 36 2.70 16.01 1.20
C ARG A 36 2.95 14.51 1.02
N ILE A 37 3.65 13.88 1.96
CA ILE A 37 3.99 12.45 1.95
C ILE A 37 3.86 11.88 3.36
N ALA A 38 3.38 10.65 3.44
CA ALA A 38 3.27 9.89 4.67
C ALA A 38 3.85 8.48 4.46
N PHE A 39 4.56 7.99 5.45
CA PHE A 39 5.21 6.67 5.47
C PHE A 39 4.42 5.73 6.37
N ILE A 40 4.14 4.54 5.84
CA ILE A 40 3.31 3.51 6.44
C ILE A 40 4.15 2.23 6.53
N GLY A 41 4.23 1.67 7.73
CA GLY A 41 5.02 0.47 7.98
C GLY A 41 4.94 0.02 9.44
N SER A 42 5.61 -1.09 9.74
CA SER A 42 5.65 -1.69 11.09
C SER A 42 6.79 -1.14 11.97
N GLY A 43 7.76 -0.44 11.38
CA GLY A 43 8.88 0.19 12.08
C GLY A 43 9.73 1.06 11.15
N MET A 44 10.47 2.02 11.71
CA MET A 44 11.31 2.96 10.95
C MET A 44 12.58 2.32 10.36
N ASP A 45 12.94 1.14 10.85
CA ASP A 45 14.05 0.30 10.42
C ASP A 45 13.63 -0.78 9.40
N GLN A 46 12.34 -0.86 9.07
CA GLN A 46 11.76 -1.82 8.13
C GLN A 46 11.40 -1.15 6.79
N PRO A 47 11.27 -1.92 5.69
CA PRO A 47 10.74 -1.38 4.44
C PRO A 47 9.35 -0.78 4.61
N MET A 48 9.11 0.40 4.02
CA MET A 48 7.85 1.13 4.15
C MET A 48 7.14 1.33 2.82
N LEU A 49 5.83 1.58 2.90
CA LEU A 49 5.05 2.13 1.80
C LEU A 49 4.82 3.62 2.08
N ALA A 50 5.13 4.47 1.11
CA ALA A 50 4.84 5.89 1.18
C ALA A 50 3.67 6.24 0.26
N VAL A 51 2.76 7.09 0.75
CA VAL A 51 1.75 7.74 -0.09
C VAL A 51 2.04 9.22 -0.17
N CYS A 52 1.88 9.82 -1.35
CA CYS A 52 2.13 11.24 -1.51
C CYS A 52 1.18 11.91 -2.49
N VAL A 53 0.98 13.22 -2.29
CA VAL A 53 0.53 14.08 -3.39
C VAL A 53 1.72 14.25 -4.36
N PRO A 54 1.54 13.98 -5.67
CA PRO A 54 2.58 14.17 -6.68
C PRO A 54 3.22 15.55 -6.58
N TYR A 55 4.54 15.61 -6.76
CA TYR A 55 5.30 16.87 -6.54
C TYR A 55 4.92 17.97 -7.54
N ASP A 56 4.59 17.59 -8.77
CA ASP A 56 4.14 18.49 -9.84
C ASP A 56 2.63 18.78 -9.78
N GLU A 57 1.93 18.27 -8.75
CA GLU A 57 0.49 18.43 -8.52
C GLU A 57 -0.42 17.90 -9.64
N SER A 58 0.16 17.22 -10.64
CA SER A 58 -0.58 16.50 -11.67
C SER A 58 -1.34 15.31 -11.08
N ASP A 59 -2.29 14.80 -11.86
CA ASP A 59 -3.02 13.60 -11.50
C ASP A 59 -2.07 12.41 -11.28
N PRO A 60 -2.23 11.63 -10.19
CA PRO A 60 -1.41 10.46 -9.95
C PRO A 60 -1.65 9.44 -11.07
N ASN A 61 -0.57 9.01 -11.71
CA ASN A 61 -0.60 8.09 -12.83
C ASN A 61 0.31 6.88 -12.55
N PRO A 62 -0.24 5.66 -12.36
CA PRO A 62 0.60 4.47 -12.29
C PRO A 62 1.22 4.23 -13.67
N GLY A 63 2.56 4.24 -13.75
CA GLY A 63 3.29 3.92 -14.98
C GLY A 63 3.00 2.51 -15.50
N ASN A 64 3.13 2.30 -16.82
CA ASN A 64 2.92 1.00 -17.45
C ASN A 64 3.93 -0.04 -16.93
N GLY A 65 3.43 -1.18 -16.44
CA GLY A 65 4.23 -2.25 -15.84
C GLY A 65 4.56 -2.07 -14.35
N ASN A 66 4.06 -1.01 -13.69
CA ASN A 66 4.27 -0.82 -12.27
C ASN A 66 3.41 -1.80 -11.45
N MET A 67 4.07 -2.51 -10.54
CA MET A 67 3.45 -3.43 -9.59
C MET A 67 4.22 -3.35 -8.26
N LEU A 68 3.49 -3.30 -7.15
CA LEU A 68 4.05 -3.44 -5.82
C LEU A 68 3.55 -4.73 -5.20
N ALA A 69 4.47 -5.68 -4.98
CA ALA A 69 4.18 -6.92 -4.28
C ALA A 69 4.48 -6.76 -2.78
N LEU A 70 3.53 -7.18 -1.95
CA LEU A 70 3.69 -7.18 -0.49
C LEU A 70 3.91 -8.62 -0.02
N PRO A 71 4.90 -8.87 0.86
CA PRO A 71 5.19 -10.22 1.31
C PRO A 71 4.06 -10.74 2.21
N ALA A 72 3.59 -11.95 1.94
CA ALA A 72 2.70 -12.71 2.81
C ALA A 72 3.34 -14.07 3.11
N GLU A 73 3.16 -14.56 4.33
CA GLU A 73 3.76 -15.80 4.81
C GLU A 73 2.91 -17.03 4.46
N THR A 74 1.60 -16.84 4.35
CA THR A 74 0.65 -17.93 4.04
C THR A 74 -0.40 -17.52 3.02
N ARG A 75 -1.11 -18.50 2.45
CA ARG A 75 -2.23 -18.26 1.52
C ARG A 75 -3.39 -17.55 2.21
N GLU A 76 -3.68 -17.94 3.44
CA GLU A 76 -4.72 -17.33 4.26
C GLU A 76 -4.42 -15.85 4.55
N GLU A 77 -3.14 -15.49 4.69
CA GLU A 77 -2.76 -14.08 4.82
C GLU A 77 -3.01 -13.31 3.53
N VAL A 78 -2.75 -13.89 2.36
CA VAL A 78 -3.08 -13.28 1.06
C VAL A 78 -4.60 -13.04 0.97
N ASP A 79 -5.41 -14.04 1.30
CA ASP A 79 -6.86 -13.95 1.26
C ASP A 79 -7.38 -12.86 2.22
N ALA A 80 -6.81 -12.79 3.43
CA ALA A 80 -7.18 -11.79 4.43
C ALA A 80 -6.81 -10.36 3.99
N LEU A 81 -5.62 -10.16 3.43
CA LEU A 81 -5.18 -8.85 2.90
C LEU A 81 -6.05 -8.42 1.72
N TYR A 82 -6.37 -9.35 0.82
CA TYR A 82 -7.26 -9.10 -0.32
C TYR A 82 -8.66 -8.69 0.15
N ALA A 83 -9.30 -9.51 1.01
CA ALA A 83 -10.62 -9.22 1.54
C ALA A 83 -10.65 -7.86 2.25
N LYS A 84 -9.60 -7.53 3.01
CA LYS A 84 -9.50 -6.24 3.67
C LYS A 84 -9.36 -5.07 2.70
N ALA A 85 -8.58 -5.22 1.63
CA ALA A 85 -8.45 -4.21 0.60
C ALA A 85 -9.80 -3.95 -0.10
N ILE A 86 -10.54 -5.00 -0.47
CA ILE A 86 -11.87 -4.89 -1.08
C ILE A 86 -12.86 -4.22 -0.12
N GLU A 87 -12.89 -4.62 1.16
CA GLU A 87 -13.72 -3.99 2.20
C GLU A 87 -13.46 -2.48 2.31
N LEU A 88 -12.21 -2.05 2.18
CA LEU A 88 -11.79 -0.65 2.24
C LEU A 88 -11.98 0.12 0.91
N GLY A 89 -12.59 -0.51 -0.10
CA GLY A 89 -12.96 0.11 -1.37
C GLY A 89 -11.90 0.02 -2.45
N ALA A 90 -10.99 -0.96 -2.40
CA ALA A 90 -10.18 -1.32 -3.55
C ALA A 90 -11.05 -1.84 -4.69
N THR A 91 -10.53 -1.76 -5.91
CA THR A 91 -11.11 -2.42 -7.08
C THR A 91 -10.35 -3.71 -7.34
N ASP A 92 -11.08 -4.78 -7.68
CA ASP A 92 -10.48 -6.05 -8.04
C ASP A 92 -9.79 -5.98 -9.41
N GLU A 93 -8.61 -6.57 -9.50
CA GLU A 93 -7.87 -6.81 -10.75
C GLU A 93 -7.46 -8.29 -10.88
N GLY A 94 -7.99 -9.14 -10.01
CA GLY A 94 -7.74 -10.58 -9.98
C GLY A 94 -7.80 -11.12 -8.55
N GLU A 95 -8.79 -11.97 -8.28
CA GLU A 95 -8.96 -12.64 -6.98
C GLU A 95 -7.73 -13.46 -6.55
N PRO A 96 -7.53 -13.68 -5.24
CA PRO A 96 -6.46 -14.53 -4.73
C PRO A 96 -6.43 -15.90 -5.38
N GLY A 97 -5.23 -16.38 -5.69
CA GLY A 97 -5.04 -17.69 -6.26
C GLY A 97 -3.59 -17.91 -6.66
N GLU A 98 -3.22 -19.16 -6.82
CA GLU A 98 -1.87 -19.53 -7.23
C GLU A 98 -1.59 -18.99 -8.63
N ARG A 99 -0.50 -18.24 -8.77
CA ARG A 99 0.00 -17.75 -10.04
C ARG A 99 1.28 -18.53 -10.32
N MET A 100 1.18 -19.56 -11.16
CA MET A 100 2.37 -20.25 -11.66
C MET A 100 3.07 -19.37 -12.71
N PRO A 101 4.40 -19.50 -12.87
CA PRO A 101 5.03 -19.10 -14.13
C PRO A 101 4.40 -19.80 -15.33
#